data_AF-A0A956BD61-F1
#
_entry.id   AF-A0A956BD61-F1
#
_cell.length_a   1.000
_cell.length_b   1.000
_cell.length_c   1.000
_cell.angle_alpha   90.00
_cell.angle_beta   90.00
_cell.angle_gamma   90.00
#
_symmetry.space_group_name_H-M   'P 1'
#
loop_
_entity.id
_entity.type
_entity.pdbx_description
1 polymer ?
#
loop_
_entity_poly.entity_id
_entity_poly.type
_entity_poly.pdbx_seq_one_letter_code
_entity_poly.pdbx_strand_id
1 'polypeptide(L)'
;RAVDELAEKLDELAAEAGEPWKRAVLALVADAVEQHGPAGLLLVQEVVDDLTAGKAPDIDWANPRTASDVVAQLQNAEAGRRSAARDFAARVGDVVGRLLVGIVRGLAAE
;
A
#
# COMPACT_ATOMS: atom_id res chain seq x y z
N ARG A 1 -4.49 13.58 16.22
CA ARG A 1 -3.67 14.52 15.41
C ARG A 1 -2.83 13.78 14.37
N ALA A 2 -1.81 13.00 14.74
CA ALA A 2 -0.99 12.27 13.74
C ALA A 2 -1.79 11.21 12.96
N VAL A 3 -2.70 10.49 13.62
CA VAL A 3 -3.59 9.51 12.97
C VAL A 3 -4.57 10.20 12.01
N ASP A 4 -5.07 11.38 12.37
CA ASP A 4 -6.01 12.15 11.52
C ASP A 4 -5.31 12.67 10.25
N GLU A 5 -4.09 13.21 10.37
CA GLU A 5 -3.27 13.63 9.21
C GLU A 5 -2.94 12.46 8.29
N LEU A 6 -2.73 11.27 8.86
CA LEU A 6 -2.48 10.05 8.09
C LEU A 6 -3.74 9.51 7.40
N ALA A 7 -4.90 9.62 8.05
CA ALA A 7 -6.19 9.31 7.44
C ALA A 7 -6.47 10.26 6.26
N GLU A 8 -6.24 11.56 6.41
CA GLU A 8 -6.36 12.54 5.33
C GLU A 8 -5.43 12.20 4.14
N LYS A 9 -4.20 11.76 4.41
CA LYS A 9 -3.26 11.34 3.35
C LYS A 9 -3.70 10.07 2.63
N LEU A 10 -4.32 9.12 3.33
CA LEU A 10 -4.93 7.95 2.71
C LEU A 10 -6.15 8.32 1.87
N ASP A 11 -6.98 9.25 2.35
CA ASP A 11 -8.14 9.77 1.60
C ASP A 11 -7.71 10.53 0.34
N GLU A 12 -6.64 11.32 0.40
CA GLU A 12 -6.02 11.95 -0.77
C GLU A 12 -5.57 10.90 -1.80
N LEU A 13 -4.86 9.85 -1.36
CA LEU A 13 -4.44 8.76 -2.24
C LEU A 13 -5.63 8.00 -2.84
N ALA A 14 -6.69 7.79 -2.06
CA ALA A 14 -7.93 7.16 -2.51
C ALA A 14 -8.65 8.03 -3.56
N ALA A 15 -8.69 9.35 -3.36
CA ALA A 15 -9.25 10.28 -4.32
C ALA A 15 -8.45 10.33 -5.64
N GLU A 16 -7.13 10.20 -5.56
CA GLU A 16 -6.24 10.11 -6.73
C GLU A 16 -6.25 8.74 -7.44
N ALA A 17 -6.85 7.72 -6.81
CA ALA A 17 -6.98 6.38 -7.36
C ALA A 17 -8.07 6.29 -8.44
N GLY A 18 -8.05 7.20 -9.42
CA GLY A 18 -8.91 7.16 -10.60
C GLY A 18 -8.57 6.00 -11.53
N GLU A 19 -7.32 5.53 -11.50
CA GLU A 19 -6.85 4.40 -12.30
C GLU A 19 -7.03 3.07 -11.58
N PRO A 20 -7.48 2.00 -12.27
CA PRO A 20 -7.74 0.69 -11.66
C PRO A 20 -6.56 0.11 -10.86
N TRP A 21 -5.33 0.31 -11.32
CA TRP A 21 -4.14 -0.19 -10.64
C TRP A 21 -3.82 0.57 -9.34
N LYS A 22 -4.13 1.87 -9.26
CA LYS A 22 -4.00 2.64 -8.02
C LYS A 22 -4.97 2.12 -6.96
N ARG A 23 -6.20 1.83 -7.38
CA ARG A 23 -7.22 1.23 -6.50
C ARG A 23 -6.80 -0.15 -6.02
N ALA A 24 -6.20 -0.96 -6.89
CA ALA A 24 -5.72 -2.28 -6.52
C ALA A 24 -4.63 -2.21 -5.43
N VAL A 25 -3.68 -1.28 -5.56
CA VAL A 25 -2.64 -1.07 -4.53
C VAL A 25 -3.27 -0.63 -3.19
N LEU A 26 -4.28 0.25 -3.20
CA LEU A 26 -4.97 0.64 -1.97
C LEU A 26 -5.84 -0.49 -1.39
N ALA A 27 -6.47 -1.30 -2.23
CA ALA A 27 -7.21 -2.47 -1.81
C ALA A 27 -6.30 -3.50 -1.12
N LEU A 28 -5.06 -3.66 -1.60
CA LEU A 28 -4.05 -4.48 -0.94
C LEU A 28 -3.70 -3.95 0.45
N VAL A 29 -3.61 -2.63 0.61
CA VAL A 29 -3.38 -2.00 1.93
C VAL A 29 -4.52 -2.31 2.89
N ALA A 30 -5.78 -2.15 2.42
CA ALA A 30 -6.95 -2.43 3.22
C ALA A 30 -7.04 -3.91 3.62
N ASP A 31 -6.80 -4.81 2.67
CA ASP A 31 -6.80 -6.26 2.88
C ASP A 31 -5.74 -6.69 3.91
N ALA A 32 -4.54 -6.09 3.88
CA ALA A 32 -3.49 -6.36 4.86
C ALA A 32 -3.93 -5.99 6.29
N VAL A 33 -4.53 -4.81 6.44
CA VAL A 33 -5.00 -4.32 7.74
C VAL A 33 -6.19 -5.14 8.24
N GLU A 34 -7.09 -5.55 7.35
CA GLU A 34 -8.23 -6.40 7.70
C GLU A 34 -7.79 -7.80 8.18
N GLN A 35 -6.81 -8.41 7.50
CA GLN A 35 -6.34 -9.76 7.81
C GLN A 35 -5.35 -9.83 8.97
N HIS A 36 -4.50 -8.82 9.13
CA HIS A 36 -3.36 -8.86 10.07
C HIS A 36 -3.35 -7.70 11.09
N GLY A 37 -4.38 -6.85 11.08
CA GLY A 37 -4.42 -5.66 11.92
C GLY A 37 -3.28 -4.69 11.59
N PRO A 38 -2.76 -3.94 12.58
CA PRO A 38 -1.67 -2.99 12.37
C PRO A 38 -0.39 -3.61 11.79
N ALA A 39 -0.13 -4.89 12.04
CA ALA A 39 1.03 -5.60 11.50
C ALA A 39 0.94 -5.78 9.97
N GLY A 40 -0.27 -5.72 9.39
CA GLY A 40 -0.46 -5.76 7.94
C GLY A 40 0.21 -4.59 7.20
N LEU A 41 0.44 -3.46 7.89
CA LEU A 41 1.18 -2.33 7.31
C LEU A 41 2.65 -2.67 7.01
N LEU A 42 3.26 -3.61 7.73
CA LEU A 42 4.61 -4.09 7.44
C LEU A 42 4.64 -4.90 6.14
N LEU A 43 3.64 -5.79 5.95
CA LEU A 43 3.51 -6.59 4.74
C LEU A 43 3.30 -5.70 3.50
N VAL A 44 2.50 -4.64 3.65
CA VAL A 44 2.30 -3.64 2.59
C VAL A 44 3.59 -2.89 2.27
N GLN A 45 4.38 -2.54 3.28
CA GLN A 45 5.67 -1.88 3.07
C GLN A 45 6.63 -2.77 2.27
N GLU A 46 6.73 -4.04 2.61
CA GLU A 46 7.56 -5.01 1.87
C GLU A 46 7.12 -5.13 0.40
N VAL A 47 5.81 -5.18 0.15
CA VAL A 47 5.28 -5.19 -1.22
C VAL A 47 5.64 -3.91 -1.99
N VAL A 48 5.51 -2.75 -1.36
CA VAL A 48 5.90 -1.47 -1.98
C VAL A 48 7.39 -1.45 -2.29
N ASP A 49 8.23 -1.93 -1.38
CA ASP A 49 9.68 -2.00 -1.56
C ASP A 49 10.05 -2.93 -2.73
N ASP A 50 9.39 -4.09 -2.85
CA ASP A 50 9.57 -4.99 -3.99
C ASP A 50 9.13 -4.34 -5.31
N LEU A 51 7.98 -3.68 -5.35
CA LEU A 51 7.48 -2.99 -6.54
C LEU A 51 8.40 -1.86 -6.99
N THR A 52 8.90 -1.07 -6.05
CA THR A 52 9.83 0.04 -6.34
C THR A 52 11.20 -0.47 -6.77
N ALA A 53 11.65 -1.60 -6.23
CA ALA A 53 12.85 -2.32 -6.66
C ALA A 53 12.68 -3.06 -8.01
N GLY A 54 11.45 -3.13 -8.55
CA GLY A 54 11.15 -3.85 -9.79
C GLY A 54 11.18 -5.37 -9.64
N LYS A 55 10.96 -5.87 -8.43
CA LYS A 55 10.78 -7.29 -8.11
C LYS A 55 9.29 -7.65 -8.16
N ALA A 56 9.01 -8.95 -8.27
CA ALA A 56 7.67 -9.45 -8.06
C ALA A 56 7.37 -9.40 -6.55
N PRO A 57 6.28 -8.74 -6.12
CA PRO A 57 5.94 -8.66 -4.71
C PRO A 57 5.41 -9.99 -4.18
N ASP A 58 5.73 -10.32 -2.93
CA ASP A 58 5.09 -11.41 -2.20
C ASP A 58 3.75 -10.95 -1.61
N ILE A 59 2.66 -11.51 -2.12
CA ILE A 59 1.29 -11.20 -1.73
C ILE A 59 0.50 -12.45 -1.35
N ASP A 60 1.17 -13.56 -1.02
CA ASP A 60 0.51 -14.83 -0.65
C ASP A 60 -0.32 -14.71 0.64
N TRP A 61 -0.04 -13.68 1.44
CA TRP A 61 -0.81 -13.30 2.62
C TRP A 61 -2.14 -12.63 2.29
N ALA A 62 -2.30 -12.06 1.09
CA ALA A 62 -3.50 -11.34 0.70
C ALA A 62 -4.64 -12.30 0.32
N ASN A 63 -5.88 -11.82 0.37
CA ASN A 63 -7.01 -12.61 -0.11
C ASN A 63 -6.78 -12.99 -1.59
N PRO A 64 -7.03 -14.25 -2.02
CA PRO A 64 -6.76 -14.68 -3.40
C PRO A 64 -7.39 -13.79 -4.48
N ARG A 65 -8.56 -13.19 -4.20
CA ARG A 65 -9.20 -12.24 -5.11
C ARG A 65 -8.39 -10.94 -5.20
N THR A 66 -8.06 -10.36 -4.05
CA THR A 66 -7.24 -9.14 -3.96
C THR A 66 -5.88 -9.35 -4.63
N ALA A 67 -5.22 -10.46 -4.36
CA ALA A 67 -3.93 -10.81 -4.94
C ALA A 67 -4.00 -10.91 -6.48
N SER A 68 -5.00 -11.62 -7.00
CA SER A 68 -5.21 -11.77 -8.44
C SER A 68 -5.48 -10.43 -9.13
N ASP A 69 -6.33 -9.59 -8.52
CA ASP A 69 -6.67 -8.27 -9.06
C ASP A 69 -5.44 -7.35 -9.07
N VAL A 70 -4.66 -7.34 -7.99
CA VAL A 70 -3.42 -6.56 -7.89
C VAL A 70 -2.43 -6.96 -8.96
N VAL A 71 -2.14 -8.26 -9.13
CA VAL A 71 -1.20 -8.73 -10.15
C VAL A 71 -1.68 -8.34 -11.55
N ALA A 72 -2.96 -8.55 -11.86
CA ALA A 72 -3.51 -8.22 -13.17
C ALA A 72 -3.39 -6.72 -13.46
N GLN A 73 -3.71 -5.87 -12.48
CA GLN A 73 -3.65 -4.43 -12.67
C GLN A 73 -2.21 -3.90 -12.74
N LEU A 74 -1.29 -4.46 -11.94
CA LEU A 74 0.12 -4.08 -11.97
C LEU A 74 0.78 -4.51 -13.28
N GLN A 75 0.49 -5.69 -13.82
CA GLN A 75 0.99 -6.12 -15.13
C GLN A 75 0.51 -5.18 -16.25
N ASN A 76 -0.76 -4.79 -16.21
CA ASN A 76 -1.32 -3.83 -17.16
C ASN A 76 -0.69 -2.44 -17.03
N ALA A 77 -0.39 -2.00 -15.80
CA ALA A 77 0.29 -0.73 -15.55
C ALA A 77 1.77 -0.78 -15.96
N GLU A 78 2.49 -1.87 -15.69
CA GLU A 78 3.90 -2.07 -16.03
C GLU A 78 4.13 -1.95 -17.55
N ALA A 79 3.21 -2.48 -18.35
CA ALA A 79 3.28 -2.50 -19.81
C ALA A 79 3.25 -1.09 -20.46
N GLY A 80 2.81 -0.05 -19.74
CA GLY A 80 2.71 1.31 -20.30
C GLY A 80 3.00 2.48 -19.36
N ARG A 81 3.19 2.23 -18.05
CA ARG A 81 3.21 3.27 -16.99
C ARG A 81 4.10 2.89 -15.80
N ARG A 82 5.12 2.05 -15.99
CA ARG A 82 6.04 1.58 -14.93
C ARG A 82 6.54 2.70 -13.98
N SER A 83 6.91 3.87 -14.51
CA SER A 83 7.35 5.00 -13.67
C SER A 83 6.24 5.50 -12.75
N ALA A 84 5.04 5.75 -13.30
CA ALA A 84 3.90 6.22 -12.52
C ALA A 84 3.44 5.18 -11.48
N ALA A 85 3.52 3.89 -11.83
CA ALA A 85 3.25 2.79 -10.91
C ALA A 85 4.18 2.81 -9.69
N ARG A 86 5.49 2.96 -9.94
CA ARG A 86 6.49 3.09 -8.87
C ARG A 86 6.30 4.35 -8.05
N ASP A 87 6.05 5.49 -8.67
CA ASP A 87 5.87 6.78 -7.97
C ASP A 87 4.67 6.72 -7.02
N PHE A 88 3.56 6.13 -7.47
CA PHE A 88 2.39 5.96 -6.62
C PHE A 88 2.62 4.93 -5.51
N ALA A 89 3.24 3.78 -5.81
CA ALA A 89 3.59 2.80 -4.79
C ALA A 89 4.49 3.41 -3.72
N ALA A 90 5.49 4.21 -4.11
CA ALA A 90 6.36 4.92 -3.18
C ALA A 90 5.59 5.92 -2.29
N ARG A 91 4.60 6.63 -2.83
CA ARG A 91 3.73 7.51 -2.02
C ARG A 91 2.89 6.72 -1.02
N VAL A 92 2.35 5.57 -1.42
CA VAL A 92 1.64 4.67 -0.52
C VAL A 92 2.59 4.19 0.59
N GLY A 93 3.80 3.76 0.24
CA GLY A 93 4.83 3.36 1.19
C GLY A 93 5.22 4.45 2.19
N ASP A 94 5.40 5.70 1.75
CA ASP A 94 5.71 6.82 2.66
C ASP A 94 4.57 7.05 3.68
N VAL A 95 3.31 6.99 3.24
CA VAL A 95 2.16 7.11 4.15
C VAL A 95 2.11 5.94 5.13
N VAL A 96 2.28 4.71 4.64
CA VAL A 96 2.29 3.49 5.46
C VAL A 96 3.45 3.48 6.47
N GLY A 97 4.66 3.85 6.04
CA GLY A 97 5.83 3.97 6.90
C GLY A 97 5.64 5.01 8.00
N ARG A 98 5.01 6.15 7.70
CA ARG A 98 4.66 7.16 8.71
C ARG A 98 3.61 6.64 9.70
N LEU A 99 2.63 5.85 9.26
CA LEU A 99 1.67 5.17 10.14
C LEU A 99 2.40 4.23 11.11
N LEU A 100 3.30 3.40 10.59
CA LEU A 100 4.09 2.49 11.41
C LEU A 100 4.90 3.23 12.48
N VAL A 101 5.61 4.31 12.10
CA VAL A 101 6.36 5.13 13.05
C VAL A 101 5.43 5.78 14.09
N GLY A 102 4.26 6.26 13.67
CA GLY A 102 3.25 6.83 14.56
C GLY A 102 2.74 5.82 15.59
N ILE A 103 2.42 4.60 15.16
CA ILE A 103 1.96 3.50 16.02
C ILE A 103 3.05 3.12 17.03
N VAL A 104 4.29 2.92 16.57
CA VAL A 104 5.42 2.56 17.45
C VAL A 104 5.69 3.64 18.49
N ARG A 105 5.67 4.93 18.09
CA ARG A 105 5.86 6.05 19.03
C ARG A 105 4.72 6.19 20.02
N GLY A 106 3.47 5.95 19.59
CA GLY A 106 2.31 5.96 20.46
C GLY A 106 2.39 4.87 21.53
N LEU A 107 2.77 3.64 21.13
CA LEU A 107 2.98 2.51 22.03
C LEU A 107 4.14 2.72 23.01
N ALA A 108 5.20 3.44 22.61
CA ALA A 108 6.35 3.73 23.47
C ALA A 108 6.13 4.90 24.44
N ALA A 109 5.03 5.65 24.29
CA ALA A 109 4.67 6.78 25.14
C ALA A 109 3.66 6.41 26.25
N GLU A 110 3.11 5.18 26.22
CA GLU A 110 2.36 4.54 27.31
C GLU A 110 3.28 3.73 28.23
#